data_AF-A0A924I9L6-F1
#
_entry.id   AF-A0A924I9L6-F1
#
_cell.length_a   1.000
_cell.length_b   1.000
_cell.length_c   1.000
_cell.angle_alpha   90.00
_cell.angle_beta   90.00
_cell.angle_gamma   90.00
#
_symmetry.space_group_name_H-M   'P 1'
#
loop_
_entity.id
_entity.type
_entity.pdbx_description
1 polymer ?
#
loop_
_entity_poly.entity_id
_entity_poly.type
_entity_poly.pdbx_seq_one_letter_code
_entity_poly.pdbx_strand_id
1 'polypeptide(L)'
;MLNPLELTEFAIKNNEIDKFLLGEPPYAYRDRWSSATAPNDVTTIFSAGIRPYAVLHPEAKIKEKIEDLIPVLSTTTDGLDVLVSILFTETYASSEGRTSLGINLENLSQILRKQVAKHA
;
A
#
# COMPACT_ATOMS: atom_id res chain seq x y z
N MET A 1 18.73 -7.00 5.96
CA MET A 1 17.35 -6.88 5.46
C MET A 1 17.03 -5.41 5.50
N LEU A 2 16.66 -4.80 4.37
CA LEU A 2 16.33 -3.38 4.32
C LEU A 2 15.08 -3.10 5.18
N ASN A 3 15.02 -1.94 5.82
CA ASN A 3 13.85 -1.51 6.58
C ASN A 3 12.73 -1.01 5.63
N PRO A 4 11.49 -0.77 6.12
CA PRO A 4 10.37 -0.35 5.26
C PRO A 4 10.63 0.91 4.43
N LEU A 5 11.32 1.89 5.00
CA LEU A 5 11.63 3.15 4.31
C LEU A 5 12.68 2.93 3.22
N GLU A 6 13.74 2.16 3.52
CA GLU A 6 14.77 1.79 2.53
C GLU A 6 14.17 0.96 1.38
N LEU A 7 13.24 0.04 1.68
CA LEU A 7 12.52 -0.72 0.65
C LEU A 7 11.61 0.16 -0.20
N THR A 8 10.95 1.13 0.43
CA THR A 8 10.11 2.11 -0.29
C THR A 8 10.95 2.95 -1.25
N GLU A 9 12.09 3.48 -0.78
CA GLU A 9 13.02 4.24 -1.62
C GLU A 9 13.55 3.39 -2.77
N PHE A 10 13.94 2.14 -2.49
CA PHE A 10 14.41 1.21 -3.51
C PHE A 10 13.32 0.92 -4.55
N ALA A 11 12.08 0.66 -4.15
CA ALA A 11 10.97 0.40 -5.06
C ALA A 11 10.65 1.60 -5.95
N ILE A 12 10.65 2.82 -5.37
CA ILE A 12 10.34 4.04 -6.12
C ILE A 12 11.46 4.37 -7.12
N LYS A 13 12.72 4.21 -6.71
CA LYS A 13 13.89 4.43 -7.58
C LYS A 13 13.90 3.51 -8.80
N ASN A 14 13.45 2.26 -8.63
CA ASN A 14 13.37 1.29 -9.73
C ASN A 14 12.03 1.32 -10.47
N ASN A 15 11.07 2.15 -10.03
CA ASN A 15 9.70 2.19 -10.55
C ASN A 15 8.97 0.83 -10.45
N GLU A 16 9.12 0.17 -9.29
CA GLU A 16 8.58 -1.16 -8.98
C GLU A 16 7.71 -1.14 -7.71
N ILE A 17 6.98 -0.04 -7.50
CA ILE A 17 6.09 0.13 -6.34
C ILE A 17 4.95 -0.90 -6.34
N ASP A 18 4.51 -1.38 -7.50
CA ASP A 18 3.56 -2.47 -7.66
C ASP A 18 4.09 -3.78 -7.07
N LYS A 19 5.32 -4.18 -7.45
CA LYS A 19 6.01 -5.35 -6.91
C LYS A 19 6.23 -5.23 -5.41
N PHE A 20 6.58 -4.03 -4.96
CA PHE A 20 6.72 -3.74 -3.54
C PHE A 20 5.40 -3.88 -2.78
N LEU A 21 4.29 -3.39 -3.31
CA LEU A 21 2.99 -3.56 -2.64
C LEU A 21 2.57 -5.03 -2.58
N LEU A 22 2.87 -5.82 -3.62
CA LEU A 22 2.55 -7.24 -3.71
C LEU A 22 3.53 -8.15 -2.93
N GLY A 23 4.67 -7.62 -2.47
CA GLY A 23 5.70 -8.41 -1.79
C GLY A 23 6.46 -9.37 -2.69
N GLU A 24 6.56 -9.04 -3.98
CA GLU A 24 7.41 -9.78 -4.92
C GLU A 24 8.90 -9.58 -4.56
N PRO A 25 9.76 -10.60 -4.71
CA PRO A 25 11.19 -10.43 -4.49
C PRO A 25 11.78 -9.30 -5.36
N PRO A 26 12.70 -8.46 -4.82
CA PRO A 26 13.33 -8.52 -3.50
C PRO A 26 12.57 -7.76 -2.38
N TYR A 27 11.32 -7.38 -2.60
CA TYR A 27 10.57 -6.42 -1.78
C TYR A 27 9.77 -7.03 -0.62
N ALA A 28 9.95 -8.32 -0.35
CA ALA A 28 9.28 -9.01 0.74
C ALA A 28 9.69 -8.42 2.10
N TYR A 29 8.71 -7.93 2.87
CA TYR A 29 8.89 -7.34 4.19
C TYR A 29 7.75 -7.75 5.12
N ARG A 30 8.12 -8.38 6.23
CA ARG A 30 7.18 -8.72 7.31
C ARG A 30 7.76 -8.29 8.64
N ASP A 31 7.02 -7.50 9.40
CA ASP A 31 7.41 -7.19 10.77
C ASP A 31 7.44 -8.48 11.59
N ARG A 32 8.38 -8.57 12.54
CA ARG A 32 8.55 -9.75 13.40
C ARG A 32 7.27 -10.09 14.17
N TRP A 33 6.47 -9.09 14.50
CA TRP A 33 5.24 -9.21 15.27
C TRP A 33 3.98 -9.22 14.40
N SER A 34 4.14 -9.14 13.08
CA SER A 34 3.02 -9.18 12.15
C SER A 34 2.34 -10.54 12.18
N SER A 35 1.02 -10.55 12.35
CA SER A 35 0.19 -11.74 12.18
C SER A 35 -0.16 -12.01 10.71
N ALA A 36 0.32 -11.18 9.78
CA ALA A 36 0.05 -11.33 8.36
C ALA A 36 0.63 -12.65 7.81
N THR A 37 -0.20 -13.40 7.10
CA THR A 37 0.19 -14.57 6.31
C THR A 37 0.72 -14.18 4.93
N ALA A 38 0.45 -12.96 4.49
CA ALA A 38 0.94 -12.41 3.24
C ALA A 38 2.47 -12.19 3.27
N PRO A 39 3.14 -12.21 2.10
CA PRO A 39 4.57 -11.91 2.01
C PRO A 39 4.92 -10.52 2.56
N ASN A 40 3.98 -9.58 2.41
CA ASN A 40 4.13 -8.21 2.88
C ASN A 40 3.16 -7.82 3.99
N ASP A 41 3.71 -7.23 5.04
CA ASP A 41 2.95 -6.45 6.01
C ASP A 41 2.71 -5.04 5.44
N VAL A 42 1.65 -4.92 4.64
CA VAL A 42 1.25 -3.66 4.01
C VAL A 42 0.99 -2.56 5.05
N THR A 43 0.53 -2.91 6.26
CA THR A 43 0.30 -1.94 7.34
C THR A 43 1.59 -1.29 7.80
N THR A 44 2.61 -2.11 8.06
CA THR A 44 3.93 -1.60 8.46
C THR A 44 4.60 -0.87 7.31
N ILE A 45 4.48 -1.37 6.08
CA ILE A 45 5.02 -0.70 4.89
C ILE A 45 4.40 0.68 4.69
N PHE A 46 3.08 0.83 4.83
CA PHE A 46 2.44 2.14 4.69
C PHE A 46 2.84 3.10 5.80
N SER A 47 2.82 2.63 7.05
CA SER A 47 3.05 3.48 8.22
C SER A 47 4.51 3.88 8.43
N ALA A 48 5.46 2.97 8.18
CA ALA A 48 6.89 3.19 8.42
C ALA A 48 7.71 3.40 7.15
N GLY A 49 7.15 3.15 5.96
CA GLY A 49 7.82 3.32 4.67
C GLY A 49 7.19 4.40 3.81
N ILE A 50 6.04 4.09 3.19
CA ILE A 50 5.40 4.91 2.15
C ILE A 50 5.03 6.31 2.66
N ARG A 51 4.40 6.42 3.84
CA ARG A 51 4.03 7.74 4.40
C ARG A 51 5.25 8.58 4.77
N PRO A 52 6.24 8.10 5.56
CA PRO A 52 7.47 8.85 5.79
C PRO A 52 8.17 9.26 4.51
N TYR A 53 8.26 8.36 3.52
CA TYR A 53 8.87 8.68 2.23
C TYR A 53 8.13 9.80 1.52
N ALA A 54 6.79 9.76 1.46
CA ALA A 54 6.00 10.81 0.81
C ALA A 54 6.13 12.18 1.49
N VAL A 55 6.34 12.20 2.82
CA VAL A 55 6.63 13.44 3.57
C VAL A 55 8.02 13.98 3.23
N LEU A 56 9.02 13.10 3.12
CA LEU A 56 10.40 13.48 2.81
C LEU A 56 10.60 13.85 1.33
N HIS A 57 9.78 13.30 0.44
CA HIS A 57 9.87 13.42 -1.02
C HIS A 57 8.51 13.77 -1.66
N PRO A 58 7.96 14.97 -1.40
CA PRO A 58 6.67 15.38 -1.96
C PRO A 58 6.66 15.38 -3.50
N GLU A 59 7.81 15.59 -4.14
CA GLU A 59 8.00 15.55 -5.59
C GLU A 59 7.80 14.17 -6.22
N ALA A 60 7.92 13.10 -5.41
CA ALA A 60 7.82 11.72 -5.90
C ALA A 60 6.37 11.30 -6.23
N LYS A 61 5.37 12.13 -5.87
CA LYS A 61 3.96 11.94 -6.26
C LYS A 61 3.41 10.55 -5.90
N ILE A 62 3.75 10.07 -4.70
CA ILE A 62 3.46 8.70 -4.27
C ILE A 62 1.97 8.39 -4.19
N LYS A 63 1.16 9.37 -3.76
CA LYS A 63 -0.29 9.24 -3.80
C LYS A 63 -0.77 8.88 -5.22
N GLU A 64 -0.37 9.67 -6.22
CA GLU A 64 -0.78 9.51 -7.61
C GLU A 64 -0.33 8.14 -8.15
N LYS A 65 0.92 7.74 -7.89
CA LYS A 65 1.44 6.42 -8.25
C LYS A 65 0.62 5.28 -7.64
N ILE A 66 0.22 5.39 -6.38
CA ILE A 66 -0.60 4.35 -5.73
C ILE A 66 -2.01 4.34 -6.31
N GLU A 67 -2.61 5.52 -6.54
CA GLU A 67 -3.95 5.63 -7.13
C GLU A 67 -4.01 5.03 -8.55
N ASP A 68 -2.95 5.22 -9.35
CA ASP A 68 -2.81 4.62 -10.68
C ASP A 68 -2.69 3.09 -10.65
N LEU A 69 -2.23 2.52 -9.52
CA LEU A 69 -2.12 1.07 -9.34
C LEU A 69 -3.42 0.43 -8.84
N ILE A 70 -4.36 1.19 -8.29
CA ILE A 70 -5.61 0.65 -7.74
C ILE A 70 -6.36 -0.21 -8.77
N PRO A 71 -6.56 0.22 -10.03
CA PRO A 71 -7.23 -0.60 -11.04
C PRO A 71 -6.50 -1.92 -11.28
N VAL A 72 -5.16 -1.90 -11.33
CA VAL A 72 -4.32 -3.08 -11.59
C VAL A 72 -4.43 -4.08 -10.43
N LEU A 73 -4.20 -3.60 -9.19
CA LEU A 73 -4.28 -4.42 -7.98
C LEU A 73 -5.68 -5.00 -7.77
N SER A 74 -6.74 -4.32 -8.24
CA SER A 74 -8.10 -4.82 -8.11
C SER A 74 -8.41 -6.07 -8.94
N THR A 75 -7.49 -6.50 -9.81
CA THR A 75 -7.69 -7.66 -10.71
C THR A 75 -7.08 -8.96 -10.19
N THR A 76 -6.30 -8.92 -9.12
CA THR A 76 -5.63 -10.10 -8.54
C THR A 76 -6.07 -10.31 -7.09
N THR A 77 -6.07 -11.56 -6.62
CA THR A 77 -6.43 -11.86 -5.22
C THR A 77 -5.49 -11.19 -4.24
N ASP A 78 -4.17 -11.31 -4.44
CA ASP A 78 -3.18 -10.67 -3.59
C ASP A 78 -3.29 -9.13 -3.63
N GLY A 79 -3.63 -8.58 -4.79
CA GLY A 79 -3.87 -7.14 -4.94
C GLY A 79 -5.11 -6.66 -4.18
N LEU A 80 -6.17 -7.47 -4.06
CA LEU A 80 -7.33 -7.13 -3.23
C LEU A 80 -6.96 -7.04 -1.74
N ASP A 81 -6.12 -7.95 -1.24
CA ASP A 81 -5.65 -7.91 0.16
C ASP A 81 -4.81 -6.64 0.44
N VAL A 82 -4.00 -6.24 -0.54
CA VAL A 82 -3.29 -4.96 -0.51
C VAL A 82 -4.28 -3.80 -0.45
N LEU A 83 -5.25 -3.75 -1.35
CA LEU A 83 -6.23 -2.66 -1.42
C LEU A 83 -7.07 -2.54 -0.14
N VAL A 84 -7.46 -3.65 0.46
CA VAL A 84 -8.15 -3.69 1.75
C VAL A 84 -7.24 -3.13 2.85
N SER A 85 -5.97 -3.54 2.87
CA SER A 85 -4.99 -3.02 3.84
C SER A 85 -4.76 -1.51 3.68
N ILE A 86 -4.69 -1.00 2.44
CA ILE A 86 -4.60 0.44 2.15
C ILE A 86 -5.84 1.17 2.68
N LEU A 87 -7.03 0.65 2.39
CA LEU A 87 -8.29 1.24 2.87
C LEU A 87 -8.31 1.36 4.39
N PHE A 88 -8.01 0.27 5.10
CA PHE A 88 -8.00 0.27 6.57
C PHE A 88 -6.95 1.21 7.15
N THR A 89 -5.72 1.14 6.64
CA THR A 89 -4.61 1.93 7.18
C THR A 89 -4.79 3.43 6.94
N GLU A 90 -5.27 3.85 5.77
CA GLU A 90 -5.55 5.25 5.46
C GLU A 90 -6.77 5.77 6.21
N THR A 91 -7.82 4.95 6.38
CA THR A 91 -8.97 5.30 7.21
C THR A 91 -8.54 5.56 8.65
N TYR A 92 -7.75 4.65 9.22
CA TYR A 92 -7.24 4.78 10.59
C TYR A 92 -6.33 5.99 10.76
N ALA A 93 -5.42 6.24 9.81
CA ALA A 93 -4.57 7.43 9.86
C ALA A 93 -5.39 8.72 9.84
N SER A 94 -6.41 8.77 8.97
CA SER A 94 -7.30 9.93 8.85
C SER A 94 -8.15 10.15 10.11
N SER A 95 -8.65 9.08 10.74
CA SER A 95 -9.48 9.21 11.96
C SER A 95 -8.68 9.64 13.19
N GLU A 96 -7.41 9.23 13.28
CA GLU A 96 -6.52 9.55 14.42
C GLU A 96 -5.76 10.88 14.23
N GLY A 97 -6.02 11.62 13.16
CA GLY A 97 -5.28 12.84 12.83
C GLY A 97 -3.79 12.61 12.53
N ARG A 98 -3.43 11.38 12.15
CA ARG A 98 -2.07 11.03 11.72
C ARG A 98 -1.88 11.42 10.26
N THR A 99 -0.62 11.52 9.83
CA THR A 99 -0.29 11.76 8.42
C THR A 99 -0.88 10.66 7.55
N SER A 100 -1.84 11.02 6.71
CA SER A 100 -2.39 10.16 5.65
C SER A 100 -1.76 10.54 4.31
N LEU A 101 -1.77 9.60 3.35
CA LEU A 101 -1.39 9.89 1.97
C LEU A 101 -2.51 10.64 1.22
N GLY A 102 -3.73 10.63 1.78
CA GLY A 102 -4.88 11.27 1.16
C GLY A 102 -5.38 10.52 -0.07
N ILE A 103 -5.24 9.18 -0.07
CA ILE A 103 -5.81 8.28 -1.07
C ILE A 103 -7.34 8.47 -1.10
N ASN A 104 -7.94 8.52 -2.28
CA ASN A 104 -9.40 8.62 -2.41
C ASN A 104 -10.10 7.34 -1.92
N LEU A 105 -10.46 7.31 -0.64
CA LEU A 105 -11.08 6.16 0.03
C LEU A 105 -12.47 5.84 -0.53
N GLU A 106 -13.21 6.85 -1.01
CA GLU A 106 -14.51 6.63 -1.64
C GLU A 106 -14.34 5.81 -2.93
N ASN A 107 -13.45 6.24 -3.82
CA ASN A 107 -13.14 5.51 -5.05
C ASN A 107 -12.63 4.10 -4.77
N LEU A 108 -11.70 3.95 -3.82
CA LEU A 108 -11.18 2.65 -3.41
C LEU A 108 -12.30 1.73 -2.89
N SER A 109 -13.20 2.24 -2.06
CA SER A 109 -14.34 1.47 -1.54
C SER A 109 -15.30 1.03 -2.63
N GLN A 110 -15.55 1.87 -3.65
CA GLN A 110 -16.40 1.52 -4.78
C GLN A 110 -15.78 0.41 -5.64
N ILE A 111 -14.47 0.45 -5.85
CA ILE A 111 -13.72 -0.59 -6.57
C ILE A 111 -13.81 -1.92 -5.83
N LEU A 112 -13.53 -1.93 -4.52
CA LEU A 112 -13.61 -3.14 -3.70
C LEU A 112 -15.04 -3.73 -3.69
N ARG A 113 -16.08 -2.89 -3.55
CA ARG A 113 -17.49 -3.34 -3.62
C ARG A 113 -17.82 -4.03 -4.95
N LYS A 114 -17.34 -3.49 -6.07
CA LYS A 114 -17.55 -4.09 -7.39
C LYS A 114 -16.87 -5.46 -7.51
N GLN A 115 -15.69 -5.63 -6.91
CA GLN A 115 -14.98 -6.92 -6.94
C GLN A 115 -15.68 -7.95 -6.06
N VAL A 116 -16.10 -7.59 -4.84
CA VAL A 116 -16.89 -8.49 -3.98
C VAL A 116 -18.17 -8.94 -4.70
N ALA A 117 -18.89 -8.02 -5.36
CA ALA A 117 -20.12 -8.36 -6.10
C ALA A 117 -19.91 -9.30 -7.30
N LYS A 118 -18.69 -9.39 -7.86
CA LYS A 118 -18.37 -10.35 -8.93
C LYS A 118 -18.08 -11.76 -8.39
N HIS A 119 -17.73 -11.87 -7.12
CA HIS A 119 -17.33 -13.12 -6.47
C HIS A 119 -18.40 -13.67 -5.50
N ALA A 120 -19.54 -12.98 -5.36
CA ALA A 120 -20.72 -13.38 -4.58
C ALA A 120 -21.75 -14.08 -5.46
#